data_AF-A0AAW6I5P3-F1
#
_entry.id   AF-A0AAW6I5P3-F1
#
_cell.length_a   1.000
_cell.length_b   1.000
_cell.length_c   1.000
_cell.angle_alpha   90.00
_cell.angle_beta   90.00
_cell.angle_gamma   90.00
#
_symmetry.space_group_name_H-M   'P 1'
#
loop_
_entity.id
_entity.type
_entity.pdbx_description
1 polymer ?
#
loop_
_entity_poly.entity_id
_entity_poly.type
_entity_poly.pdbx_seq_one_letter_code
_entity_poly.pdbx_strand_id
1 'polypeptide(L)'
;RLLDIANRIIGKYRGLCENGKIFPVPHYNTCLAGIRAVAKRCGITKHITWHQSRHTAATTVFLSNGVPIETVSSMLGHKSIKTTQIYAKITKEKLNQDMKNLAARLNSVEEFAGCTI
;
A
#
# COMPACT_ATOMS: atom_id res chain seq x y z
N ARG A 1 -5.63 11.09 8.60
CA ARG A 1 -6.98 10.72 8.09
C ARG A 1 -6.92 9.26 7.62
N LEU A 2 -7.90 8.43 7.99
CA LEU A 2 -7.99 7.03 7.54
C LEU A 2 -8.67 6.93 6.17
N LEU A 3 -8.35 5.87 5.42
CA LEU A 3 -9.06 5.54 4.17
C LEU A 3 -10.49 5.08 4.47
N ASP A 4 -11.41 5.32 3.54
CA ASP A 4 -12.83 4.97 3.72
C ASP A 4 -13.04 3.47 3.94
N ILE A 5 -12.25 2.63 3.27
CA ILE A 5 -12.24 1.17 3.49
C ILE A 5 -11.91 0.84 4.96
N ALA A 6 -10.92 1.49 5.55
CA ALA A 6 -10.55 1.25 6.94
C ALA A 6 -11.68 1.67 7.89
N ASN A 7 -12.32 2.81 7.63
CA ASN A 7 -13.46 3.28 8.42
C ASN A 7 -14.66 2.31 8.33
N ARG A 8 -14.94 1.77 7.15
CA ARG A 8 -16.01 0.76 6.96
C ARG A 8 -15.73 -0.52 7.73
N ILE A 9 -14.48 -0.98 7.75
CA ILE A 9 -14.07 -2.15 8.53
C ILE A 9 -14.24 -1.87 10.02
N ILE A 10 -13.74 -0.74 10.52
CA ILE A 10 -13.90 -0.36 11.94
C ILE A 10 -15.39 -0.28 12.32
N GLY A 11 -16.23 0.31 11.45
CA GLY A 11 -17.67 0.40 11.65
C GLY A 11 -18.34 -0.98 11.76
N LYS A 12 -17.93 -1.95 10.94
CA LYS A 12 -18.47 -3.33 10.98
C LYS A 12 -18.23 -4.03 12.32
N TYR A 13 -17.12 -3.73 13.00
CA TYR A 13 -16.75 -4.36 14.27
C TYR A 13 -17.08 -3.51 15.49
N ARG A 14 -17.74 -2.36 15.30
CA ARG A 14 -18.06 -1.42 16.38
C ARG A 14 -19.00 -2.08 17.40
N GLY A 15 -18.63 -2.00 18.67
CA GLY A 15 -19.43 -2.54 19.78
C GLY A 15 -19.30 -4.05 20.00
N LEU A 16 -18.48 -4.76 19.22
CA LEU A 16 -18.24 -6.20 19.39
C LEU A 16 -17.15 -6.52 20.43
N CYS A 17 -16.51 -5.51 21.00
CA CYS A 17 -15.36 -5.67 21.88
C CYS A 17 -15.47 -4.76 23.10
N GLU A 18 -15.02 -5.30 24.24
CA GLU A 18 -14.91 -4.59 25.50
C GLU A 18 -13.49 -4.03 25.71
N ASN A 19 -13.31 -3.20 26.74
CA ASN A 19 -12.00 -2.71 27.20
C ASN A 19 -11.21 -1.90 26.15
N GLY A 20 -11.92 -1.12 25.32
CA GLY A 20 -11.30 -0.22 24.34
C GLY A 20 -10.64 -0.91 23.14
N LYS A 21 -10.84 -2.21 22.96
CA LYS A 21 -10.35 -2.94 21.78
C LYS A 21 -11.27 -2.69 20.58
N ILE A 22 -10.67 -2.51 19.41
CA ILE A 22 -11.40 -2.24 18.16
C ILE A 22 -11.85 -3.54 17.47
N PHE A 23 -11.05 -4.60 17.58
CA PHE A 23 -11.28 -5.87 16.87
C PHE A 23 -11.25 -7.07 17.82
N PRO A 24 -12.15 -8.06 17.64
CA PRO A 24 -12.08 -9.34 18.32
C PRO A 24 -11.04 -10.20 17.61
N VAL A 25 -9.77 -10.05 17.98
CA VAL A 25 -8.66 -10.75 17.32
C VAL A 25 -8.52 -12.16 17.94
N PRO A 26 -8.75 -13.23 17.16
CA PRO A 26 -8.55 -14.59 17.66
C PRO A 26 -7.06 -14.92 17.74
N HIS A 27 -6.72 -16.06 18.34
CA HIS A 27 -5.34 -16.51 18.48
C HIS A 27 -4.61 -16.58 17.13
N TYR A 28 -3.29 -16.37 17.14
CA TYR A 28 -2.45 -16.31 15.94
C TYR A 28 -2.69 -17.48 14.97
N ASN A 29 -2.75 -18.71 15.50
CA ASN A 29 -2.97 -19.92 14.69
C ASN A 29 -4.33 -19.91 13.98
N THR A 30 -5.37 -19.37 14.61
CA THR A 30 -6.70 -19.21 14.01
C THR A 30 -6.66 -18.20 12.88
N CYS A 31 -5.98 -17.06 13.09
CA CYS A 31 -5.75 -16.07 12.03
C CYS A 31 -4.98 -16.69 10.85
N LEU A 32 -3.94 -17.49 11.13
CA LEU A 32 -3.13 -18.17 10.12
C LEU A 32 -3.96 -19.15 9.28
N ALA A 33 -4.77 -19.97 9.93
CA ALA A 33 -5.68 -20.89 9.25
C ALA A 33 -6.69 -20.14 8.36
N GLY A 34 -7.24 -19.03 8.86
CA GLY A 34 -8.14 -18.15 8.11
C GLY A 34 -7.51 -17.60 6.83
N ILE A 35 -6.30 -17.02 6.93
CA ILE A 35 -5.58 -16.49 5.76
C ILE A 35 -5.29 -17.59 4.73
N ARG A 36 -4.86 -18.77 5.18
CA ARG A 36 -4.61 -19.92 4.28
C ARG A 36 -5.87 -20.38 3.58
N ALA A 37 -7.00 -20.42 4.28
CA ALA A 37 -8.29 -20.77 3.68
C ALA A 37 -8.72 -19.75 2.61
N VAL A 38 -8.56 -18.45 2.88
CA VAL A 38 -8.83 -17.39 1.91
C VAL A 38 -7.89 -17.51 0.70
N ALA A 39 -6.57 -17.67 0.93
CA ALA A 39 -5.59 -17.85 -0.14
C ALA A 39 -5.94 -19.03 -1.05
N LYS A 40 -6.33 -20.18 -0.46
CA LYS A 40 -6.78 -21.36 -1.21
C LYS A 40 -8.02 -21.08 -2.06
N ARG A 41 -9.02 -20.36 -1.52
CA ARG A 41 -10.23 -19.96 -2.26
C ARG A 41 -9.92 -19.00 -3.40
N CYS A 42 -8.91 -18.15 -3.25
CA CYS A 42 -8.43 -17.24 -4.29
C CYS A 42 -7.47 -17.93 -5.30
N GLY A 43 -7.20 -19.23 -5.18
CA GLY A 43 -6.27 -19.94 -6.05
C GLY A 43 -4.80 -19.55 -5.86
N ILE A 44 -4.44 -18.91 -4.74
CA ILE A 44 -3.07 -18.49 -4.45
C ILE A 44 -2.31 -19.67 -3.87
N THR A 45 -1.31 -20.16 -4.61
CA THR A 45 -0.46 -21.30 -4.23
C THR A 45 0.73 -20.90 -3.36
N LYS A 46 1.05 -19.61 -3.30
CA LYS A 46 2.17 -19.08 -2.51
C LYS A 46 1.81 -19.03 -1.02
N HIS A 47 2.81 -19.25 -0.17
CA HIS A 47 2.65 -19.10 1.27
C HIS A 47 2.52 -17.62 1.66
N ILE A 48 1.29 -17.20 2.01
CA ILE A 48 0.98 -15.82 2.40
C ILE A 48 1.14 -15.61 3.90
N THR A 49 1.81 -14.52 4.26
CA THR A 49 1.92 -14.02 5.64
C THR A 49 1.53 -12.54 5.71
N TRP A 50 1.34 -12.03 6.94
CA TRP A 50 1.10 -10.61 7.21
C TRP A 50 2.24 -9.72 6.72
N HIS A 51 3.48 -10.20 6.77
CA HIS A 51 4.62 -9.48 6.20
C HIS A 51 4.42 -9.26 4.70
N GLN A 52 3.98 -10.27 3.94
CA GLN A 52 3.69 -10.07 2.52
C GLN A 52 2.58 -9.05 2.29
N SER A 53 1.54 -9.05 3.12
CA SER A 53 0.46 -8.05 3.04
C SER A 53 0.99 -6.63 3.23
N ARG A 54 1.90 -6.42 4.20
CA ARG A 54 2.58 -5.14 4.43
C ARG A 54 3.48 -4.75 3.25
N HIS A 55 4.22 -5.71 2.69
CA HIS A 55 5.04 -5.45 1.51
C HIS A 55 4.18 -5.01 0.33
N THR A 56 3.10 -5.73 0.01
CA THR A 56 2.18 -5.39 -1.08
C THR A 56 1.50 -4.04 -0.86
N ALA A 57 1.13 -3.69 0.38
CA ALA A 57 0.60 -2.37 0.69
C ALA A 57 1.64 -1.27 0.40
N ALA A 58 2.89 -1.46 0.85
CA ALA A 58 3.97 -0.50 0.62
C ALA A 58 4.27 -0.32 -0.89
N THR A 59 4.46 -1.42 -1.62
CA THR A 59 4.87 -1.36 -3.03
C THR A 59 3.72 -1.00 -3.95
N THR A 60 2.60 -1.69 -3.87
CA THR A 60 1.55 -1.63 -4.88
C THR A 60 0.48 -0.61 -4.55
N VAL A 61 0.05 -0.55 -3.28
CA VAL A 61 -1.02 0.39 -2.89
C VAL A 61 -0.47 1.80 -2.75
N PHE A 62 0.74 1.97 -2.23
CA PHE A 62 1.31 3.31 -2.01
C PHE A 62 2.33 3.71 -3.09
N LEU A 63 3.45 2.99 -3.21
CA LEU A 63 4.53 3.42 -4.12
C LEU A 63 4.07 3.42 -5.58
N SER A 64 3.44 2.36 -6.10
CA SER A 64 2.96 2.33 -7.50
C SER A 64 1.89 3.38 -7.79
N ASN A 65 1.14 3.86 -6.79
CA ASN A 65 0.16 4.94 -6.94
C ASN A 65 0.73 6.34 -6.67
N GLY A 66 2.06 6.50 -6.73
CA GLY A 66 2.70 7.82 -6.68
C GLY A 66 2.90 8.41 -5.29
N VAL A 67 2.63 7.66 -4.22
CA VAL A 67 2.91 8.14 -2.86
C VAL A 67 4.44 8.25 -2.66
N PRO A 68 4.96 9.39 -2.16
CA PRO A 68 6.39 9.57 -1.88
C PRO A 68 6.92 8.55 -0.88
N ILE A 69 8.18 8.14 -1.03
CA ILE A 69 8.77 7.08 -0.21
C ILE A 69 8.92 7.50 1.26
N GLU A 70 9.12 8.79 1.50
CA GLU A 70 9.19 9.40 2.83
C GLU A 70 7.83 9.25 3.53
N THR A 71 6.75 9.55 2.82
CA THR A 71 5.38 9.38 3.31
C THR A 71 5.09 7.91 3.62
N VAL A 72 5.47 7.00 2.73
CA VAL A 72 5.33 5.55 2.98
C VAL A 72 6.15 5.11 4.18
N SER A 73 7.38 5.61 4.33
CA SER A 73 8.25 5.32 5.49
C SER A 73 7.60 5.74 6.80
N SER A 74 7.01 6.94 6.86
CA SER A 74 6.26 7.44 8.01
C SER A 74 5.00 6.61 8.27
N MET A 75 4.22 6.26 7.24
CA MET A 75 3.03 5.42 7.38
C MET A 75 3.34 4.01 7.90
N LEU A 76 4.48 3.45 7.52
CA LEU A 76 4.95 2.16 7.99
C LEU A 76 5.59 2.26 9.39
N GLY A 77 5.88 3.45 9.91
CA GLY A 77 6.53 3.64 11.21
C GLY A 77 8.00 3.25 11.21
N HIS A 78 8.68 3.33 10.05
CA HIS A 78 10.10 3.04 9.95
C HIS A 78 10.93 4.22 10.46
N LYS A 79 11.83 3.96 11.42
CA LYS A 79 12.78 4.97 11.94
C LYS A 79 13.82 5.43 10.91
N SER A 80 14.09 4.61 9.90
CA SER A 80 15.06 4.92 8.84
C SER A 80 14.43 4.72 7.47
N ILE A 81 14.63 5.68 6.56
CA ILE A 81 14.24 5.56 5.16
C ILE A 81 14.94 4.36 4.48
N LYS A 82 16.12 3.96 4.97
CA LYS A 82 16.89 2.83 4.42
C LYS A 82 16.11 1.51 4.42
N THR A 83 15.29 1.26 5.43
CA THR A 83 14.43 0.06 5.47
C THR A 83 13.24 0.16 4.51
N THR A 84 12.88 1.37 4.09
CA THR A 84 11.83 1.62 3.08
C THR A 84 12.42 1.59 1.65
N GLN A 85 13.70 1.93 1.49
CA GLN A 85 14.41 1.85 0.21
C GLN A 85 14.50 0.43 -0.38
N ILE A 86 14.34 -0.62 0.44
CA ILE A 86 14.24 -2.00 -0.07
C ILE A 86 13.06 -2.16 -1.04
N TYR A 87 12.01 -1.34 -0.89
CA TYR A 87 10.84 -1.31 -1.77
C TYR A 87 11.09 -0.48 -3.03
N ALA A 88 11.96 0.52 -2.97
CA ALA A 88 12.25 1.39 -4.12
C ALA A 88 12.93 0.64 -5.27
N LYS A 89 13.77 -0.34 -4.95
CA LYS A 89 14.51 -1.16 -5.93
C LYS A 89 13.59 -2.01 -6.83
N ILE A 90 12.36 -2.27 -6.38
CA ILE A 90 11.33 -3.04 -7.10
C ILE A 90 10.65 -2.20 -8.19
N THR A 91 10.93 -0.89 -8.28
CA THR A 91 10.15 0.06 -9.09
C THR A 91 10.95 0.74 -10.21
N LYS A 92 11.83 0.02 -10.91
CA LYS A 92 12.42 0.53 -12.18
C LYS A 92 11.33 0.90 -13.21
N GLU A 93 10.24 0.13 -13.23
CA GLU A 93 9.06 0.41 -14.07
C GLU A 93 8.36 1.71 -13.68
N LYS A 94 8.28 2.02 -12.39
CA LYS A 94 7.71 3.29 -11.91
C LYS A 94 8.57 4.48 -12.30
N LEU A 95 9.89 4.39 -12.24
CA LEU A 95 10.76 5.49 -12.70
C LEU A 95 10.46 5.85 -14.16
N ASN A 96 10.30 4.84 -15.03
CA ASN A 96 9.92 5.06 -16.42
C ASN A 96 8.53 5.68 -16.54
N GLN A 97 7.57 5.24 -15.72
CA GLN A 97 6.22 5.80 -15.72
C GLN A 97 6.20 7.26 -15.22
N ASP A 98 6.93 7.57 -14.17
CA ASP A 98 7.05 8.91 -13.60
C ASP A 98 7.71 9.87 -14.61
N MET A 99 8.74 9.42 -15.33
CA MET A 99 9.36 10.18 -16.41
C MET A 99 8.44 10.40 -17.60
N LYS A 100 7.64 9.38 -18.00
CA LYS A 100 6.61 9.54 -19.03
C LYS A 100 5.53 10.55 -18.61
N ASN A 101 5.06 10.46 -17.37
CA ASN A 101 4.06 11.37 -16.82
C ASN A 101 4.61 12.81 -16.76
N LEU A 102 5.90 12.98 -16.40
CA LEU A 102 6.56 14.29 -16.40
C LEU A 102 6.66 14.86 -17.82
N ALA A 103 7.11 14.06 -18.79
CA ALA A 103 7.19 14.47 -20.19
C ALA A 103 5.82 14.90 -20.72
N ALA A 104 4.75 14.15 -20.46
CA ALA A 104 3.40 14.52 -20.86
C ALA A 104 2.93 15.85 -20.24
N ARG A 105 3.24 16.08 -18.96
CA ARG A 105 2.88 17.36 -18.29
C ARG A 105 3.66 18.53 -18.85
N LEU A 106 4.95 18.37 -19.15
CA LEU A 106 5.77 19.42 -19.77
C LEU A 106 5.25 19.76 -21.18
N ASN A 107 4.95 18.75 -22.00
CA ASN A 107 4.38 18.96 -23.33
C ASN A 107 3.03 19.71 -23.28
N SER A 108 2.16 19.38 -22.31
CA SER A 108 0.89 20.10 -22.13
C SER A 108 1.06 21.57 -21.74
N VAL A 109 2.19 21.93 -21.13
CA VAL A 109 2.53 23.32 -20.78
C VAL A 109 3.09 24.05 -22.00
N GLU A 110 3.87 23.37 -22.86
CA GLU A 110 4.39 23.93 -24.11
C GLU A 110 3.26 24.23 -25.12
N GLU A 111 2.26 23.34 -25.24
CA GLU A 111 1.06 23.58 -26.06
C GLU A 111 0.24 24.78 -25.58
N PHE A 112 0.23 25.06 -24.27
CA PHE A 112 -0.48 26.21 -23.70
C PHE A 112 0.30 27.53 -23.86
N ALA A 113 1.63 27.46 -23.92
CA ALA A 113 2.51 28.62 -24.07
C ALA A 113 2.69 29.07 -25.53
N GLY A 114 2.22 28.30 -26.52
CA GLY A 114 2.32 28.65 -27.95
C GLY A 114 3.75 28.82 -28.46
N CYS A 115 4.75 28.35 -27.70
CA CYS A 115 6.16 28.46 -28.05
C CYS A 115 6.64 27.08 -28.51
N THR A 116 6.45 26.80 -29.79
CA THR A 116 7.17 25.72 -30.47
C THR A 116 8.53 26.27 -30.88
N ILE A 117 9.62 25.63 -30.44
CA ILE A 117 10.96 25.87 -30.99
C ILE A 117 11.06 25.20 -32.35
#